data_AF-A0A6I4TNJ1-F1
#
_entry.id   AF-A0A6I4TNJ1-F1
#
_cell.length_a   1.000
_cell.length_b   1.000
_cell.length_c   1.000
_cell.angle_alpha   90.00
_cell.angle_beta   90.00
_cell.angle_gamma   90.00
#
_symmetry.space_group_name_H-M   'P 1'
#
loop_
_entity.id
_entity.type
_entity.pdbx_description
1 polymer ?
#
loop_
_entity_poly.entity_id
_entity_poly.type
_entity_poly.pdbx_seq_one_letter_code
_entity_poly.pdbx_strand_id
1 'polypeptide(L)'
;MNALRHEFDLSNATILPPRDRRAPNSRDQANLAAQWNAVHEAAAAIGVLAQLGRPEENEAVTGLPARAAANGGYEYEMVLRGVDDLAAVMQPGLRALLSLSASGQDTTSAALTLWREFHASRDAIIALAPEN
;
A
#
# COMPACT_ATOMS: atom_id res chain seq x y z
N MET A 1 17.73 47.22 13.61
CA MET A 1 16.50 46.69 13.01
C MET A 1 16.84 45.36 12.36
N ASN A 2 16.32 44.25 12.88
CA ASN A 2 16.68 42.89 12.44
C ASN A 2 15.39 42.18 11.97
N ALA A 3 15.14 42.21 10.66
CA ALA A 3 13.85 41.85 10.05
C ALA A 3 13.88 40.45 9.41
N LEU A 4 14.38 39.42 10.13
CA LEU A 4 14.53 38.06 9.57
C LEU A 4 14.11 36.93 10.53
N ARG A 5 13.17 37.14 11.45
CA ARG A 5 12.86 36.11 12.47
C ARG A 5 11.42 35.58 12.57
N HIS A 6 10.46 35.95 11.71
CA HIS A 6 9.07 35.55 11.99
C HIS A 6 8.14 35.17 10.82
N GLU A 7 8.64 34.78 9.64
CA GLU A 7 7.72 34.56 8.50
C GLU A 7 7.28 33.10 8.27
N PHE A 8 7.92 32.09 8.86
CA PHE A 8 7.56 30.67 8.67
C PHE A 8 7.63 29.86 9.97
N ASP A 9 6.73 30.14 10.90
CA ASP A 9 6.51 29.30 12.09
C ASP A 9 5.46 28.21 11.76
N LEU A 10 5.94 27.00 11.45
CA LEU A 10 5.11 25.82 11.19
C LEU A 10 4.80 25.01 12.46
N SER A 11 5.24 25.45 13.64
CA SER A 11 5.04 24.69 14.88
C SER A 11 3.55 24.48 15.22
N ASN A 12 2.66 25.34 14.69
CA ASN A 12 1.21 25.24 14.82
C ASN A 12 0.48 25.08 13.47
N ALA A 13 1.19 24.81 12.38
CA ALA A 13 0.56 24.59 11.08
C ALA A 13 -0.15 23.23 11.07
N THR A 14 -1.41 23.23 11.52
CA THR A 14 -2.31 22.10 11.30
C THR A 14 -2.63 22.07 9.81
N ILE A 15 -1.98 21.16 9.06
CA ILE A 15 -2.42 20.82 7.71
C ILE A 15 -3.80 20.20 7.86
N LEU A 16 -4.83 21.04 7.68
CA LEU A 16 -6.19 20.57 7.80
C LEU A 16 -6.49 19.70 6.58
N PRO A 17 -6.91 18.44 6.78
CA PRO A 17 -7.27 17.58 5.67
C PRO A 17 -8.36 18.25 4.80
N PRO A 18 -8.25 18.24 3.44
CA PRO A 18 -9.23 18.88 2.55
C PRO A 18 -10.68 18.51 2.89
N ARG A 19 -11.57 19.51 2.96
CA ARG A 19 -12.92 19.40 3.53
C ARG A 19 -13.96 18.81 2.58
N ASP A 20 -13.72 18.83 1.27
CA ASP A 20 -14.61 18.23 0.28
C ASP A 20 -14.20 16.77 0.06
N ARG A 21 -14.84 15.84 0.78
CA ARG A 21 -14.60 14.41 0.57
C ARG A 21 -15.88 13.64 0.41
N ARG A 22 -16.12 13.23 -0.83
CA ARG A 22 -17.19 12.31 -1.19
C ARG A 22 -16.90 10.94 -0.56
N ALA A 23 -17.89 10.36 0.12
CA ALA A 23 -17.80 8.96 0.54
C ALA A 23 -17.63 8.04 -0.69
N PRO A 24 -16.75 7.03 -0.63
CA PRO A 24 -16.52 6.14 -1.77
C PRO A 24 -17.81 5.42 -2.15
N ASN A 25 -18.15 5.46 -3.44
CA ASN A 25 -19.33 4.75 -3.93
C ASN A 25 -19.03 3.25 -4.09
N SER A 26 -20.05 2.41 -4.30
CA SER A 26 -19.89 0.95 -4.39
C SER A 26 -18.88 0.50 -5.46
N ARG A 27 -18.73 1.25 -6.56
CA ARG A 27 -17.73 0.96 -7.59
C ARG A 27 -16.32 1.25 -7.12
N ASP A 28 -16.12 2.35 -6.40
CA ASP A 28 -14.81 2.73 -5.84
C ASP A 28 -14.36 1.66 -4.83
N GLN A 29 -15.27 1.21 -3.96
CA GLN A 29 -15.03 0.16 -2.98
C GLN A 29 -14.65 -1.17 -3.65
N ALA A 30 -15.38 -1.56 -4.70
CA ALA A 30 -15.08 -2.78 -5.46
C ALA A 30 -13.72 -2.71 -6.15
N ASN A 31 -13.35 -1.55 -6.70
CA ASN A 31 -12.04 -1.35 -7.32
C ASN A 31 -10.90 -1.47 -6.30
N LEU A 32 -11.03 -0.82 -5.14
CA LEU A 32 -10.03 -0.92 -4.06
C LEU A 32 -9.85 -2.36 -3.60
N ALA A 33 -10.95 -3.08 -3.37
CA ALA A 33 -10.90 -4.49 -2.97
C ALA A 33 -10.23 -5.37 -4.04
N ALA A 34 -10.56 -5.17 -5.32
CA ALA A 34 -9.95 -5.90 -6.42
C ALA A 34 -8.44 -5.64 -6.52
N GLN A 35 -8.01 -4.39 -6.38
CA GLN A 35 -6.60 -4.02 -6.45
C GLN A 35 -5.82 -4.53 -5.24
N TRP A 36 -6.41 -4.44 -4.05
CA TRP A 36 -5.84 -5.01 -2.82
C TRP A 36 -5.62 -6.52 -2.93
N ASN A 37 -6.60 -7.25 -3.46
CA ASN A 37 -6.45 -8.68 -3.72
C ASN A 37 -5.37 -8.95 -4.78
N ALA A 38 -5.31 -8.14 -5.85
CA ALA A 38 -4.32 -8.31 -6.90
C ALA A 38 -2.88 -8.15 -6.39
N VAL A 39 -2.61 -7.18 -5.50
CA VAL A 39 -1.27 -7.04 -4.91
C VAL A 39 -0.92 -8.19 -3.97
N HIS A 40 -1.90 -8.78 -3.27
CA HIS A 40 -1.69 -9.99 -2.45
C HIS A 40 -1.39 -11.23 -3.30
N GLU A 41 -2.07 -11.39 -4.44
CA GLU A 41 -1.75 -12.48 -5.38
C GLU A 41 -0.37 -12.29 -6.01
N ALA A 42 0.02 -11.05 -6.33
CA ALA A 42 1.38 -10.75 -6.78
C ALA A 42 2.42 -11.08 -5.69
N ALA A 43 2.13 -10.72 -4.43
CA ALA A 43 2.96 -11.09 -3.30
C ALA A 43 3.10 -12.61 -3.19
N ALA A 44 2.00 -13.37 -3.22
CA ALA A 44 2.04 -14.83 -3.17
C ALA A 44 2.95 -15.45 -4.24
N ALA A 45 2.91 -14.94 -5.47
CA ALA A 45 3.84 -15.37 -6.53
C ALA A 45 5.31 -15.05 -6.19
N ILE A 46 5.58 -13.87 -5.63
CA ILE A 46 6.93 -13.50 -5.17
C ILE A 46 7.38 -14.40 -4.02
N GLY A 47 6.50 -14.77 -3.10
CA GLY A 47 6.82 -15.66 -1.98
C GLY A 47 7.19 -17.07 -2.41
N VAL A 48 6.58 -17.57 -3.49
CA VAL A 48 7.01 -18.81 -4.15
C VAL A 48 8.43 -18.66 -4.71
N LEU A 49 8.72 -17.57 -5.42
CA LEU A 49 10.06 -17.28 -5.94
C LEU A 49 11.11 -17.07 -4.83
N ALA A 50 10.68 -16.61 -3.66
CA ALA A 50 11.51 -16.42 -2.46
C ALA A 50 11.61 -17.67 -1.58
N GLN A 51 10.94 -18.78 -1.93
CA GLN A 51 10.90 -20.03 -1.15
C GLN A 51 10.26 -19.89 0.25
N LEU A 52 9.34 -18.94 0.43
CA LEU A 52 8.64 -18.68 1.70
C LEU A 52 7.17 -19.13 1.70
N GLY A 53 6.55 -19.28 0.53
CA GLY A 53 5.12 -19.61 0.40
C GLY A 53 4.23 -18.36 0.29
N ARG A 54 2.94 -18.46 0.65
CA ARG A 54 1.98 -17.34 0.61
C ARG A 54 2.09 -16.47 1.88
N PRO A 55 1.88 -15.13 1.82
CA PRO A 55 1.91 -14.31 3.01
C PRO A 55 0.77 -14.70 3.95
N GLU A 56 0.96 -14.54 5.25
CA GLU A 56 -0.14 -14.72 6.20
C GLU A 56 -1.23 -13.67 5.97
N GLU A 57 -2.46 -14.14 5.91
CA GLU A 57 -3.67 -13.35 5.83
C GLU A 57 -4.38 -13.38 7.20
N ASN A 58 -4.68 -12.22 7.74
CA ASN A 58 -5.47 -12.05 8.96
C ASN A 58 -6.58 -11.01 8.70
N GLU A 59 -7.47 -10.83 9.69
CA GLU A 59 -8.62 -9.91 9.56
C GLU A 59 -8.19 -8.46 9.26
N ALA A 60 -7.09 -7.99 9.84
CA ALA A 60 -6.59 -6.64 9.58
C ALA A 60 -6.16 -6.45 8.11
N VAL A 61 -5.69 -7.51 7.46
CA VAL A 61 -5.33 -7.55 6.04
C VAL A 61 -6.58 -7.67 5.16
N THR A 62 -7.43 -8.67 5.41
CA THR A 62 -8.58 -8.96 4.54
C THR A 62 -9.71 -7.93 4.67
N GLY A 63 -9.88 -7.35 5.86
CA GLY A 63 -10.88 -6.34 6.17
C GLY A 63 -10.53 -4.91 5.73
N LEU A 64 -9.28 -4.65 5.31
CA LEU A 64 -8.81 -3.30 5.00
C LEU A 64 -9.71 -2.55 4.01
N PRO A 65 -10.12 -3.10 2.84
CA PRO A 65 -10.92 -2.34 1.88
C PRO A 65 -12.28 -1.89 2.45
N ALA A 66 -12.92 -2.76 3.25
CA ALA A 66 -14.18 -2.44 3.90
C ALA A 66 -13.99 -1.39 5.00
N ARG A 67 -12.94 -1.52 5.81
CA ARG A 67 -12.59 -0.55 6.88
C ARG A 67 -12.26 0.82 6.30
N ALA A 68 -11.45 0.89 5.26
CA ALA A 68 -11.15 2.12 4.55
C ALA A 68 -12.42 2.78 3.99
N ALA A 69 -13.32 1.99 3.39
CA ALA A 69 -14.58 2.49 2.86
C ALA A 69 -15.51 3.06 3.95
N ALA A 70 -15.56 2.40 5.11
CA ALA A 70 -16.34 2.84 6.27
C ALA A 70 -15.81 4.15 6.87
N ASN A 71 -14.48 4.28 6.97
CA ASN A 71 -13.85 5.53 7.39
C ASN A 71 -14.07 6.65 6.37
N GLY A 72 -14.01 6.31 5.07
CA GLY A 72 -14.16 7.25 3.97
C GLY A 72 -13.12 8.37 4.02
N GLY A 73 -13.45 9.50 3.41
CA GLY A 73 -12.70 10.72 3.65
C GLY A 73 -11.20 10.63 3.31
N TYR A 74 -10.37 11.21 4.18
CA TYR A 74 -8.92 11.29 3.95
C TYR A 74 -8.25 9.92 4.00
N GLU A 75 -8.69 9.11 4.96
CA GLU A 75 -8.11 7.82 5.26
C GLU A 75 -8.32 6.87 4.09
N TYR A 76 -9.52 6.88 3.50
CA TYR A 76 -9.80 6.15 2.27
C TYR A 76 -8.86 6.54 1.12
N GLU A 77 -8.69 7.85 0.86
CA GLU A 77 -7.80 8.34 -0.21
C GLU A 77 -6.33 7.97 0.03
N MET A 78 -5.89 8.03 1.29
CA MET A 78 -4.54 7.62 1.68
C MET A 78 -4.32 6.12 1.49
N VAL A 79 -5.31 5.29 1.84
CA VAL A 79 -5.27 3.85 1.57
C VAL A 79 -5.24 3.59 0.06
N LEU A 80 -6.12 4.22 -0.71
CA LEU A 80 -6.17 4.08 -2.16
C LEU A 80 -4.82 4.41 -2.80
N ARG A 81 -4.23 5.55 -2.41
CA ARG A 81 -2.91 5.97 -2.89
C ARG A 81 -1.81 4.98 -2.50
N GLY A 82 -1.82 4.50 -1.26
CA GLY A 82 -0.85 3.52 -0.80
C GLY A 82 -0.94 2.20 -1.57
N VAL A 83 -2.15 1.74 -1.91
CA VAL A 83 -2.35 0.54 -2.74
C VAL A 83 -1.88 0.77 -4.18
N ASP A 84 -2.13 1.94 -4.76
CA ASP A 84 -1.60 2.33 -6.07
C ASP A 84 -0.06 2.31 -6.10
N ASP A 85 0.57 2.95 -5.11
CA ASP A 85 2.02 3.04 -5.00
C ASP A 85 2.64 1.64 -4.78
N LEU A 86 2.00 0.79 -3.96
CA LEU A 86 2.40 -0.60 -3.79
C LEU A 86 2.33 -1.37 -5.12
N ALA A 87 1.22 -1.27 -5.86
CA ALA A 87 1.07 -1.91 -7.16
C ALA A 87 2.14 -1.45 -8.16
N ALA A 88 2.47 -0.15 -8.16
CA ALA A 88 3.49 0.44 -9.03
C ALA A 88 4.89 -0.13 -8.79
N VAL A 89 5.20 -0.55 -7.56
CA VAL A 89 6.47 -1.23 -7.21
C VAL A 89 6.40 -2.73 -7.54
N MET A 90 5.31 -3.38 -7.13
CA MET A 90 5.16 -4.84 -7.22
C MET A 90 5.09 -5.35 -8.65
N GLN A 91 4.32 -4.70 -9.52
CA GLN A 91 4.07 -5.18 -10.87
C GLN A 91 5.34 -5.27 -11.73
N PRO A 92 6.20 -4.23 -11.84
CA PRO A 92 7.45 -4.35 -12.58
C PRO A 92 8.44 -5.30 -11.90
N GLY A 93 8.50 -5.31 -10.56
CA GLY A 93 9.37 -6.21 -9.81
C GLY A 93 9.07 -7.68 -10.09
N LEU A 94 7.81 -8.09 -9.97
CA LEU A 94 7.37 -9.46 -10.29
C LEU A 94 7.63 -9.82 -11.76
N ARG A 95 7.34 -8.91 -12.70
CA ARG A 95 7.64 -9.15 -14.13
C ARG A 95 9.12 -9.40 -14.39
N ALA A 96 10.00 -8.64 -13.73
CA ALA A 96 11.45 -8.84 -13.85
C ALA A 96 11.87 -10.20 -13.27
N LEU A 97 11.39 -10.55 -12.08
CA LEU A 97 11.70 -11.84 -11.45
C LEU A 97 11.23 -13.02 -12.30
N LEU A 98 10.02 -12.97 -12.86
CA LEU A 98 9.51 -14.01 -13.75
C LEU A 98 10.36 -14.15 -15.03
N SER A 99 10.80 -13.04 -15.61
CA SER A 99 11.65 -13.06 -16.81
C SER A 99 13.02 -13.69 -16.54
N LEU A 100 13.64 -13.36 -15.41
CA LEU A 100 14.96 -13.90 -15.03
C LEU A 100 14.85 -15.37 -14.62
N SER A 101 13.81 -15.73 -13.86
CA SER A 101 13.53 -17.12 -13.48
C SER A 101 13.28 -18.01 -14.71
N ALA A 102 12.52 -17.52 -15.69
CA ALA A 102 12.32 -18.21 -16.97
C ALA A 102 13.62 -18.40 -17.78
N SER A 103 14.64 -17.58 -17.52
CA SER A 103 15.97 -17.69 -18.10
C SER A 103 16.91 -18.60 -17.28
N GLY A 104 16.39 -19.27 -16.25
CA GLY A 104 17.15 -20.17 -15.36
C GLY A 104 18.03 -19.46 -14.33
N GLN A 105 17.88 -18.14 -14.15
CA GLN A 105 18.63 -17.41 -13.13
C GLN A 105 18.00 -17.63 -11.74
N ASP A 106 18.86 -17.68 -10.73
CA ASP A 106 18.40 -17.67 -9.34
C ASP A 106 17.93 -16.27 -8.94
N THR A 107 16.62 -16.13 -8.70
CA THR A 107 15.98 -14.88 -8.31
C THR A 107 15.67 -14.81 -6.82
N THR A 108 16.04 -15.82 -6.02
CA THR A 108 15.58 -15.99 -4.64
C THR A 108 15.87 -14.77 -3.77
N SER A 109 17.10 -14.23 -3.84
CA SER A 109 17.50 -13.05 -3.06
C SER A 109 16.72 -11.78 -3.43
N ALA A 110 16.53 -11.53 -4.73
CA ALA A 110 15.77 -10.39 -5.21
C ALA A 110 14.28 -10.51 -4.86
N ALA A 111 13.72 -11.72 -4.94
CA ALA A 111 12.35 -12.02 -4.53
C ALA A 111 12.16 -11.82 -3.03
N LEU A 112 13.12 -12.25 -2.20
CA LEU A 112 13.10 -12.05 -0.75
C LEU A 112 13.09 -10.56 -0.37
N THR A 113 13.87 -9.72 -1.07
CA THR A 113 13.84 -8.27 -0.86
C THR A 113 12.47 -7.70 -1.18
N LEU A 114 11.92 -7.99 -2.35
CA LEU A 114 10.60 -7.47 -2.75
C LEU A 114 9.47 -7.98 -1.84
N TRP A 115 9.57 -9.20 -1.35
CA TRP A 115 8.65 -9.76 -0.36
C TRP A 115 8.63 -8.96 0.95
N ARG A 116 9.80 -8.56 1.46
CA ARG A 116 9.92 -7.73 2.67
C ARG A 116 9.35 -6.34 2.45
N GLU A 117 9.62 -5.74 1.29
CA GLU A 117 9.05 -4.43 0.93
C GLU A 117 7.52 -4.48 0.84
N PHE A 118 6.97 -5.57 0.32
CA PHE A 118 5.51 -5.79 0.32
C PHE A 118 4.95 -5.80 1.75
N HIS A 119 5.54 -6.57 2.67
CA HIS A 119 5.09 -6.63 4.05
C HIS A 119 5.17 -5.26 4.74
N ALA A 120 6.30 -4.57 4.63
CA ALA A 120 6.46 -3.24 5.22
C ALA A 120 5.44 -2.24 4.67
N SER A 121 5.21 -2.23 3.36
CA SER A 121 4.25 -1.35 2.71
C SER A 121 2.80 -1.70 3.08
N ARG A 122 2.45 -3.00 3.07
CA ARG A 122 1.12 -3.50 3.46
C ARG A 122 0.78 -3.08 4.88
N ASP A 123 1.70 -3.28 5.81
CA ASP A 123 1.49 -2.98 7.23
C ASP A 123 1.37 -1.46 7.45
N ALA A 124 2.14 -0.65 6.71
CA ALA A 124 1.99 0.81 6.70
C ALA A 124 0.64 1.27 6.15
N ILE A 125 0.14 0.65 5.07
CA ILE A 125 -1.18 0.96 4.51
C ILE A 125 -2.30 0.60 5.49
N ILE A 126 -2.18 -0.56 6.16
CA ILE A 126 -3.15 -0.99 7.18
C ILE A 126 -3.27 0.04 8.31
N ALA A 127 -2.15 0.63 8.73
CA ALA A 127 -2.12 1.65 9.78
C ALA A 127 -2.83 2.96 9.39
N LEU A 128 -3.09 3.21 8.09
CA LEU A 128 -3.80 4.41 7.62
C LEU A 128 -5.32 4.35 7.86
N ALA A 129 -5.87 3.17 8.12
CA ALA A 129 -7.27 2.95 8.44
C ALA A 129 -7.39 2.12 9.72
N PRO A 130 -7.23 2.74 10.92
CA PRO A 130 -7.33 2.02 12.19
C PRO A 130 -8.76 1.52 12.46
N GLU A 131 -8.87 0.50 13.32
CA GLU A 131 -10.16 0.06 13.87
C GLU A 131 -10.69 1.10 14.86
N ASN A 132 -11.97 1.47 14.74
CA ASN A 132 -12.65 2.43 15.61
C ASN A 132 -13.25 1.73 16.84
#